data_AF-A0A847A291-F1
#
_entry.id   AF-A0A847A291-F1
#
_cell.length_a   1.000
_cell.length_b   1.000
_cell.length_c   1.000
_cell.angle_alpha   90.00
_cell.angle_beta   90.00
_cell.angle_gamma   90.00
#
_symmetry.space_group_name_H-M   'P 1'
#
loop_
_entity.id
_entity.type
_entity.pdbx_description
1 polymer ?
#
loop_
_entity_poly.entity_id
_entity_poly.type
_entity_poly.pdbx_seq_one_letter_code
_entity_poly.pdbx_strand_id
1 'polypeptide(L)' 'MSDNYSPTTKEVRDDYRFSNQRPDICGKDFGSEFDRWLAAHDAEVAAKAWDEGFRAGDGVGAYSRRERDEMNPYLGRSES' A
#
# COMPACT_ATOMS: atom_id res chain seq x y z
N MET A 1 -3.83 -28.61 16.23
CA MET A 1 -4.70 -27.49 15.82
C MET A 1 -3.75 -26.38 15.45
N SER A 2 -3.63 -26.05 14.17
CA SER A 2 -2.90 -24.85 13.79
C SER A 2 -3.88 -23.71 13.95
N ASP A 3 -3.72 -22.92 15.02
CA ASP A 3 -4.46 -21.67 15.17
C ASP A 3 -4.24 -20.83 13.92
N ASN A 4 -5.33 -20.32 13.32
CA ASN A 4 -5.29 -19.40 12.18
C ASN A 4 -4.71 -18.06 12.67
N TYR A 5 -3.40 -18.04 12.89
CA TYR A 5 -2.69 -16.85 13.32
C TYR A 5 -2.67 -15.84 12.17
N SER A 6 -3.31 -14.70 12.40
CA SER A 6 -3.29 -13.56 11.49
C SER A 6 -2.62 -12.41 12.24
N PRO A 7 -1.32 -12.14 12.00
CA PRO A 7 -0.60 -11.10 12.72
C PRO A 7 -1.19 -9.73 12.39
N THR A 8 -1.20 -8.87 13.39
CA THR A 8 -1.56 -7.46 13.22
C THR A 8 -0.45 -6.69 12.51
N THR A 9 -0.79 -5.57 11.86
CA THR A 9 0.19 -4.65 11.27
C THR A 9 1.24 -4.19 12.28
N LYS A 10 0.84 -4.01 13.54
CA LYS A 10 1.76 -3.63 14.63
C LYS A 10 2.78 -4.73 14.90
N GLU A 11 2.36 -5.98 14.98
CA GLU A 11 3.26 -7.12 15.21
C GLU A 11 4.25 -7.28 14.06
N VAL A 12 3.80 -7.10 12.81
CA VAL A 12 4.67 -7.11 11.63
C VAL A 12 5.65 -5.93 11.64
N ARG A 13 5.20 -4.72 12.01
CA ARG A 13 6.04 -3.53 12.12
C ARG A 13 7.11 -3.69 13.19
N ASP A 14 6.72 -4.21 14.36
CA ASP A 14 7.63 -4.45 15.47
C ASP A 14 8.66 -5.52 15.08
N ASP A 15 8.23 -6.64 14.48
CA ASP A 15 9.15 -7.66 13.95
C ASP A 15 10.11 -7.11 12.88
N TYR A 16 9.61 -6.32 11.91
CA TYR A 16 10.44 -5.67 10.89
C TYR A 16 11.50 -4.74 11.51
N ARG A 17 11.13 -4.00 12.57
CA ARG A 17 12.03 -3.12 13.30
C ARG A 17 13.11 -3.90 14.04
N PHE A 18 12.79 -5.05 14.65
CA PHE A 18 13.74 -5.83 15.43
C PHE A 18 14.61 -6.77 14.56
N SER A 19 14.04 -7.35 13.50
CA SER A 19 14.77 -8.22 12.56
C SER A 19 15.84 -7.47 11.75
N ASN A 20 15.61 -6.17 11.47
CA ASN A 20 16.58 -5.33 10.76
C ASN A 20 17.53 -4.55 11.66
N GLN A 21 17.37 -4.62 12.98
CA GLN A 21 18.35 -4.09 13.92
C GLN A 21 19.60 -4.96 13.90
N ARG A 22 20.53 -4.62 13.00
CA ARG A 22 21.88 -5.13 13.16
C ARG A 22 22.55 -4.42 14.34
N PRO A 23 23.32 -5.13 15.18
CA PRO A 23 23.95 -4.57 16.38
C PRO A 23 24.98 -3.46 16.07
N ASP A 24 25.41 -3.32 14.82
CA ASP A 24 26.31 -2.27 14.32
C ASP A 24 25.59 -1.00 13.81
N ILE A 25 24.27 -1.06 13.60
CA ILE A 25 23.48 0.05 13.05
C ILE A 25 22.64 0.69 14.17
N CYS A 26 23.33 1.29 15.14
CA CYS A 26 22.68 2.16 16.12
C CYS A 26 22.13 3.40 15.40
N GLY A 27 20.80 3.56 15.33
CA GLY A 27 20.15 4.81 14.93
C GLY A 27 19.32 4.80 13.64
N LYS A 28 19.18 3.67 12.94
CA LYS A 28 18.26 3.59 11.79
C LYS A 28 16.83 3.36 12.26
N ASP A 29 15.93 4.30 11.97
CA ASP A 29 14.51 4.19 12.29
C ASP A 29 13.76 3.36 11.24
N PHE A 30 13.92 2.04 11.33
CA PHE A 30 13.24 1.07 10.48
C PHE A 30 11.72 1.09 10.61
N GLY A 31 11.18 1.59 11.72
CA GLY A 31 9.73 1.75 11.91
C GLY A 31 9.17 2.81 10.97
N SER A 32 9.83 3.96 10.89
CA SER A 32 9.44 5.03 9.95
C SER A 32 9.69 4.67 8.48
N GLU A 33 10.62 3.77 8.18
CA GLU A 33 10.80 3.21 6.83
C GLU A 33 9.62 2.29 6.47
N PHE A 34 9.23 1.40 7.39
CA PHE A 34 8.07 0.54 7.23
C PHE A 34 6.78 1.34 7.05
N ASP A 35 6.55 2.37 7.87
CA ASP A 35 5.33 3.19 7.78
C ASP A 35 5.23 3.93 6.43
N ARG A 36 6.36 4.42 5.90
CA ARG A 36 6.40 5.03 4.57
C ARG A 36 6.10 4.03 3.47
N TRP A 37 6.68 2.83 3.55
CA TRP A 37 6.40 1.77 2.60
C TRP A 37 4.93 1.33 2.66
N LEU A 38 4.38 1.17 3.85
CA LEU A 38 2.99 0.75 4.05
C LEU A 38 2.01 1.77 3.46
N ALA A 39 2.23 3.07 3.71
CA ALA A 39 1.38 4.11 3.14
C ALA A 39 1.41 4.14 1.60
N ALA A 40 2.59 3.96 1.00
CA ALA A 40 2.72 3.87 -0.46
C ALA A 40 2.01 2.62 -1.01
N HIS A 41 2.18 1.48 -0.35
CA HIS A 41 1.54 0.23 -0.74
C HIS A 41 0.01 0.30 -0.63
N ASP A 42 -0.52 0.87 0.46
CA ASP A 42 -1.96 1.05 0.65
C ASP A 42 -2.57 1.95 -0.44
N ALA A 43 -1.86 3.00 -0.84
CA ALA A 43 -2.27 3.86 -1.95
C ALA A 43 -2.30 3.08 -3.28
N GLU A 44 -1.30 2.24 -3.56
CA GLU A 44 -1.28 1.37 -4.75
C GLU A 44 -2.42 0.35 -4.75
N VAL A 45 -2.71 -0.28 -3.61
CA VAL A 45 -3.79 -1.25 -3.45
C VAL A 45 -5.15 -0.58 -3.65
N ALA A 46 -5.36 0.58 -3.03
CA ALA A 46 -6.58 1.37 -3.21
C ALA A 46 -6.77 1.80 -4.67
N ALA A 47 -5.70 2.23 -5.34
CA ALA A 47 -5.74 2.59 -6.76
C ALA A 47 -6.13 1.39 -7.65
N LYS A 48 -5.61 0.19 -7.37
CA LYS A 48 -5.99 -1.03 -8.10
C LYS A 48 -7.44 -1.43 -7.84
N ALA A 49 -7.88 -1.41 -6.58
CA ALA A 49 -9.25 -1.72 -6.22
C ALA A 49 -10.26 -0.76 -6.87
N TRP A 50 -9.92 0.51 -6.99
CA TRP A 50 -10.70 1.49 -7.73
C TRP A 50 -10.83 1.13 -9.21
N ASP A 51 -9.73 0.84 -9.92
CA ASP A 51 -9.78 0.44 -11.33
C ASP A 51 -10.56 -0.87 -11.53
N GLU A 52 -10.42 -1.84 -10.62
CA GLU A 52 -11.20 -3.08 -10.65
C GLU A 52 -12.71 -2.82 -10.45
N GLY A 53 -13.08 -2.02 -9.45
CA GLY A 53 -14.47 -1.65 -9.20
C GLY A 53 -15.08 -0.84 -10.35
N PHE A 54 -14.31 0.09 -10.92
CA PHE A 54 -14.73 0.91 -12.06
C PHE A 54 -15.00 0.05 -13.30
N ARG A 55 -14.16 -0.98 -13.57
CA ARG A 55 -14.40 -1.95 -14.65
C ARG A 55 -15.62 -2.83 -14.41
N ALA A 56 -15.96 -3.11 -13.16
CA ALA A 56 -17.09 -3.96 -12.79
C ALA A 56 -18.44 -3.22 -12.76
N GLY A 57 -18.45 -1.92 -12.43
CA GLY A 57 -19.65 -1.12 -12.19
C GLY A 57 -20.25 -0.43 -13.42
N ASP A 58 -19.42 0.10 -14.32
CA ASP A 58 -19.89 0.88 -15.48
C ASP A 58 -19.13 0.47 -16.75
N GLY A 59 -19.85 -0.22 -17.65
CA GLY A 59 -19.57 -0.38 -19.07
C GLY A 59 -18.09 -0.40 -19.48
N VAL A 60 -17.54 -1.61 -19.63
CA VAL A 60 -16.32 -1.88 -20.41
C VAL A 60 -16.36 -1.09 -21.73
N GLY A 61 -15.74 0.10 -21.78
CA GLY A 61 -15.67 0.94 -22.99
C GLY A 61 -16.08 2.42 -22.87
N ALA A 62 -16.64 2.89 -21.75
CA ALA A 62 -17.12 4.29 -21.65
C ALA A 62 -16.00 5.34 -21.44
N TYR A 63 -14.86 4.92 -20.87
CA TYR A 63 -13.74 5.81 -20.53
C TYR A 63 -12.42 5.20 -20.96
N SER A 64 -11.55 6.02 -21.54
CA SER A 64 -10.17 5.64 -21.84
C SER A 64 -9.39 5.40 -20.54
N ARG A 65 -8.28 4.66 -20.64
CA ARG A 65 -7.37 4.44 -19.50
C ARG A 65 -6.95 5.75 -18.83
N ARG A 66 -6.67 6.79 -19.63
CA ARG A 66 -6.26 8.10 -19.14
C ARG A 66 -7.36 8.78 -18.32
N GLU A 67 -8.59 8.76 -18.79
CA GLU A 67 -9.72 9.36 -18.07
C GLU A 67 -9.98 8.63 -16.74
N ARG A 68 -9.84 7.30 -16.72
CA ARG A 68 -9.93 6.52 -15.48
C ARG A 68 -8.81 6.88 -14.50
N ASP A 69 -7.60 7.05 -14.99
CA ASP A 69 -6.46 7.44 -14.16
C ASP A 69 -6.65 8.87 -13.59
N GLU A 70 -7.19 9.80 -14.37
CA GLU A 70 -7.52 11.17 -13.91
C GLU A 70 -8.63 11.20 -12.85
N MET A 71 -9.56 10.24 -12.89
CA MET A 71 -10.65 10.10 -11.91
C MET A 71 -10.24 9.34 -10.65
N ASN A 72 -9.15 8.57 -10.68
CA ASN A 72 -8.73 7.75 -9.55
C ASN A 72 -8.10 8.62 -8.44
N PRO A 73 -8.77 8.81 -7.29
CA PRO A 73 -8.27 9.71 -6.24
C PRO A 73 -7.02 9.17 -5.53
N TYR A 74 -6.65 7.91 -5.76
CA TYR A 74 -5.52 7.24 -5.14
C TYR A 74 -4.26 7.25 -6.00
N LEU A 75 -4.35 7.65 -7.28
CA LEU A 75 -3.17 7.95 -8.08
C LEU A 75 -2.69 9.36 -7.68
N GLY A 76 -1.51 9.42 -7.05
CA GLY A 76 -0.89 10.70 -6.68
C GLY A 76 -0.84 11.62 -7.90
N ARG A 77 -1.58 12.74 -7.85
CA ARG A 77 -1.61 13.68 -8.95
C ARG A 77 -0.24 14.30 -9.09
N SER A 78 0.47 13.95 -10.14
CA SER A 78 1.62 14.73 -10.62
C SER A 78 1.07 16.10 -11.03
N GLU A 79 1.08 17.08 -10.13
CA GLU A 79 0.95 18.47 -10.54
C GLU A 79 2.04 18.74 -11.58
N SER A 80 1.63 19.07 -12.80
CA SER A 80 2.51 19.43 -13.92
C SER A 80 2.86 20.91 -13.89
#